data_AF-A0A968MR40-F1
#
_entry.id   AF-A0A968MR40-F1
#
_cell.length_a   1.000
_cell.length_b   1.000
_cell.length_c   1.000
_cell.angle_alpha   90.00
_cell.angle_beta   90.00
_cell.angle_gamma   90.00
#
_symmetry.space_group_name_H-M   'P 1'
#
loop_
_entity.id
_entity.type
_entity.pdbx_description
1 polymer ?
#
loop_
_entity_poly.entity_id
_entity_poly.type
_entity_poly.pdbx_seq_one_letter_code
_entity_poly.pdbx_strand_id
1 'polypeptide(L)'
;MAATSDSLTVDSETAREFGKMLVQDRKGRIEPVSTLSSELIRKITRDNNFKGLSPDQVLLGMNVYPESWKTVPMIKISHPGIQDFFRTKEKHVSFYDCFDKEGHYRLADLVSEAYKKKPSERNKFDTEIIRTDERVNIVYMIYTHQYFNIFPKSNDPNHTWYAPMEVAGNFAGMDSLFASNILHLYFEAVSKFPDEKAKKDADSFLESIHTYQEKYGSEVMPGATRLKIETINNRLDIFNRLMKYYSLFGGLLLIIQFVSLFSKKFKPLLIEKLLIYLLLASFILNTAGLILRWYLSGHAPWSNGFESLTYIAWATVLAGILFMKRSRIALSSTSLLAAVILSVAHLSWMDPEITNVVPVLNSYWLSIHVSVISASYGFFALGALLGFLNLLLMFFRNEKNREALGATIQQLSHIIEMTLILGLFLLSIGTFLGGIWANESWGRYWGWDPKETWALVTLLVYAFVAHMRFVPALKSMFIFNFAALISFSSVIMTYFGVNFYLSGLHSYGKGDPVPIPSWIYYTLFVLLAVSLLAYLNEQKMKKAASPPDKPLQ
;
A
#
# COMPACT_ATOMS: atom_id res chain seq x y z
N MET A 1 5.76 36.93 -8.21
CA MET A 1 5.85 36.89 -6.73
C MET A 1 5.32 35.55 -6.29
N ALA A 2 6.14 34.71 -5.65
CA ALA A 2 5.65 33.46 -5.09
C ALA A 2 4.64 33.80 -3.98
N ALA A 3 3.39 33.36 -4.14
CA ALA A 3 2.37 33.50 -3.11
C ALA A 3 2.90 32.89 -1.80
N THR A 4 2.92 33.66 -0.72
CA THR A 4 3.24 33.17 0.62
C THR A 4 2.16 32.16 1.03
N SER A 5 2.51 31.19 1.88
CA SER A 5 1.57 30.12 2.30
C SER A 5 0.23 30.64 2.78
N ASP A 6 0.22 31.82 3.42
CA ASP A 6 -0.96 32.38 4.07
C ASP A 6 -1.99 32.96 3.09
N SER A 7 -1.62 33.24 1.83
CA SER A 7 -2.53 33.77 0.81
C SER A 7 -3.23 32.69 -0.03
N LEU A 8 -2.94 31.42 0.24
CA LEU A 8 -3.43 30.26 -0.52
C LEU A 8 -4.34 29.34 0.32
N THR A 9 -4.49 29.65 1.61
CA THR A 9 -5.12 28.76 2.59
C THR A 9 -6.59 29.05 2.75
N VAL A 10 -7.40 28.02 2.51
CA VAL A 10 -8.78 27.97 2.99
C VAL A 10 -8.76 27.41 4.41
N ASP A 11 -9.62 27.92 5.28
CA ASP A 11 -9.71 27.45 6.66
C ASP A 11 -10.15 25.98 6.72
N SER A 12 -9.77 25.30 7.80
CA SER A 12 -9.95 23.86 7.94
C SER A 12 -11.41 23.45 8.18
N GLU A 13 -12.26 24.36 8.66
CA GLU A 13 -13.67 24.10 8.88
C GLU A 13 -14.44 24.16 7.56
N THR A 14 -14.23 25.18 6.75
CA THR A 14 -14.80 25.30 5.40
C THR A 14 -14.37 24.16 4.51
N ALA A 15 -13.08 23.79 4.52
CA ALA A 15 -12.60 22.63 3.78
C ALA A 15 -13.26 21.31 4.26
N ARG A 16 -13.59 21.21 5.55
CA ARG A 16 -14.31 20.05 6.09
C ARG A 16 -15.76 20.01 5.58
N GLU A 17 -16.46 21.13 5.55
CA GLU A 17 -17.84 21.15 5.03
C GLU A 17 -17.87 20.86 3.53
N PHE A 18 -16.92 21.41 2.76
CA PHE A 18 -16.70 21.03 1.37
C PHE A 18 -16.46 19.52 1.19
N GLY A 19 -15.60 18.92 2.02
CA GLY A 19 -15.26 17.50 1.95
C GLY A 19 -16.42 16.53 2.25
N LYS A 20 -17.55 17.03 2.80
CA LYS A 20 -18.77 16.24 3.02
C LYS A 20 -19.66 16.15 1.78
N MET A 21 -19.51 17.06 0.82
CA MET A 21 -20.26 17.02 -0.45
C MET A 21 -20.02 15.68 -1.13
N LEU A 22 -21.05 15.13 -1.78
CA LEU A 22 -20.93 13.84 -2.47
C LEU A 22 -20.54 14.04 -3.93
N VAL A 23 -19.81 13.07 -4.45
CA VAL A 23 -19.37 13.00 -5.83
C VAL A 23 -19.45 11.56 -6.33
N GLN A 24 -19.81 11.36 -7.59
CA GLN A 24 -19.71 10.05 -8.24
C GLN A 24 -18.33 9.91 -8.89
N ASP A 25 -17.55 8.91 -8.45
CA ASP A 25 -16.27 8.60 -9.06
C ASP A 25 -16.44 8.10 -10.52
N ARG A 26 -15.33 7.96 -11.24
CA ARG A 26 -15.32 7.47 -12.63
C ARG A 26 -15.73 5.99 -12.78
N LYS A 27 -15.85 5.26 -11.66
CA LYS A 27 -16.25 3.85 -11.60
C LYS A 27 -17.71 3.69 -11.14
N GLY A 28 -18.45 4.80 -11.00
CA GLY A 28 -19.86 4.87 -10.63
C GLY A 28 -20.15 4.84 -9.12
N ARG A 29 -19.13 4.79 -8.25
CA ARG A 29 -19.30 4.80 -6.79
C ARG A 29 -19.51 6.23 -6.30
N ILE A 30 -20.51 6.42 -5.45
CA ILE A 30 -20.75 7.69 -4.77
C ILE A 30 -19.93 7.72 -3.48
N GLU A 31 -19.15 8.77 -3.31
CA GLU A 31 -18.26 8.98 -2.16
C GLU A 31 -18.21 10.46 -1.75
N PRO A 32 -17.77 10.76 -0.52
CA PRO A 32 -17.49 12.13 -0.12
C PRO A 32 -16.33 12.72 -0.93
N VAL A 33 -16.38 14.03 -1.19
CA VAL A 33 -15.28 14.78 -1.80
C VAL A 33 -13.98 14.66 -0.99
N SER A 34 -14.05 14.37 0.30
CA SER A 34 -12.85 14.07 1.11
C SER A 34 -12.12 12.79 0.73
N THR A 35 -12.82 11.80 0.15
CA THR A 35 -12.18 10.61 -0.44
C THR A 35 -11.48 10.99 -1.74
N LEU A 36 -12.21 11.65 -2.64
CA LEU A 36 -11.69 12.16 -3.91
C LEU A 36 -10.46 13.08 -3.72
N SER A 37 -10.51 14.03 -2.78
CA SER A 37 -9.43 14.97 -2.50
C SER A 37 -8.16 14.23 -2.06
N SER A 38 -8.28 13.25 -1.15
CA SER A 38 -7.18 12.41 -0.68
C SER A 38 -6.54 11.65 -1.83
N GLU A 39 -7.34 11.16 -2.79
CA GLU A 39 -6.86 10.41 -3.94
C GLU A 39 -6.14 11.28 -4.96
N LEU A 40 -6.77 12.38 -5.38
CA LEU A 40 -6.20 13.30 -6.37
C LEU A 40 -4.91 13.94 -5.85
N ILE A 41 -4.93 14.49 -4.64
CA ILE A 41 -3.77 15.21 -4.09
C ILE A 41 -2.61 14.25 -3.84
N ARG A 42 -2.85 13.03 -3.34
CA ARG A 42 -1.80 12.02 -3.19
C ARG A 42 -1.23 11.59 -4.55
N LYS A 43 -2.05 11.50 -5.59
CA LYS A 43 -1.59 11.13 -6.94
C LYS A 43 -0.71 12.21 -7.58
N ILE A 44 -1.07 13.48 -7.40
CA ILE A 44 -0.32 14.64 -7.90
C ILE A 44 0.99 14.84 -7.13
N THR A 45 0.91 14.90 -5.79
CA THR A 45 2.02 15.35 -4.93
C THR A 45 2.91 14.21 -4.45
N ARG A 46 2.38 12.98 -4.38
CA ARG A 46 2.95 11.80 -3.70
C ARG A 46 3.01 11.89 -2.17
N ASP A 47 2.32 12.86 -1.58
CA ASP A 47 2.24 13.04 -0.13
C ASP A 47 0.78 13.00 0.35
N ASN A 48 0.55 12.54 1.59
CA ASN A 48 -0.79 12.52 2.20
C ASN A 48 -1.25 13.93 2.64
N ASN A 49 -0.31 14.86 2.84
CA ASN A 49 -0.54 16.27 3.14
C ASN A 49 0.42 17.10 2.30
N PHE A 50 0.02 18.29 1.87
CA PHE A 50 0.88 19.15 1.05
C PHE A 50 1.09 20.50 1.74
N LYS A 51 2.36 20.84 2.01
CA LYS A 51 2.75 22.08 2.71
C LYS A 51 1.99 22.34 4.04
N GLY A 52 1.68 21.28 4.77
CA GLY A 52 0.94 21.36 6.05
C GLY A 52 -0.58 21.46 5.92
N LEU A 53 -1.11 21.45 4.69
CA LEU A 53 -2.54 21.50 4.41
C LEU A 53 -3.11 20.09 4.20
N SER A 54 -4.37 19.91 4.59
CA SER A 54 -5.11 18.69 4.28
C SER A 54 -5.43 18.60 2.78
N PRO A 55 -5.66 17.39 2.22
CA PRO A 55 -6.11 17.24 0.84
C PRO A 55 -7.35 18.06 0.49
N ASP A 56 -8.31 18.18 1.41
CA ASP A 56 -9.51 19.01 1.25
C ASP A 56 -9.17 20.49 1.08
N GLN A 57 -8.27 21.02 1.93
CA GLN A 57 -7.83 22.41 1.84
C GLN A 57 -7.09 22.69 0.53
N VAL A 58 -6.28 21.74 0.06
CA VAL A 58 -5.55 21.87 -1.20
C VAL A 58 -6.52 21.84 -2.37
N LEU A 59 -7.42 20.85 -2.44
CA LEU A 59 -8.38 20.75 -3.54
C LEU A 59 -9.32 21.96 -3.59
N LEU A 60 -9.85 22.39 -2.44
CA LEU A 60 -10.69 23.59 -2.36
C LEU A 60 -9.88 24.84 -2.74
N GLY A 61 -8.67 24.99 -2.21
CA GLY A 61 -7.77 26.09 -2.54
C GLY A 61 -7.48 26.19 -4.03
N MET A 62 -7.24 25.07 -4.72
CA MET A 62 -7.01 25.02 -6.16
C MET A 62 -8.18 25.59 -6.97
N ASN A 63 -9.42 25.40 -6.49
CA ASN A 63 -10.61 25.88 -7.18
C ASN A 63 -10.98 27.33 -6.80
N VAL A 64 -10.69 27.74 -5.56
CA VAL A 64 -10.95 29.11 -5.07
C VAL A 64 -9.90 30.11 -5.59
N TYR A 65 -8.62 29.70 -5.62
CA TYR A 65 -7.49 30.55 -6.03
C TYR A 65 -6.67 29.93 -7.19
N PRO A 66 -7.29 29.63 -8.35
CA PRO A 66 -6.66 28.82 -9.39
C PRO A 66 -5.37 29.45 -9.94
N GLU A 67 -5.35 30.76 -10.17
CA GLU A 67 -4.18 31.46 -10.71
C GLU A 67 -2.97 31.36 -9.79
N SER A 68 -3.18 31.48 -8.48
CA SER A 68 -2.12 31.35 -7.50
C SER A 68 -1.66 29.89 -7.38
N TRP A 69 -2.58 28.92 -7.37
CA TRP A 69 -2.24 27.49 -7.28
C TRP A 69 -1.55 26.93 -8.52
N LYS A 70 -1.83 27.46 -9.72
CA LYS A 70 -1.13 27.04 -10.95
C LYS A 70 0.39 27.31 -10.92
N THR A 71 0.82 28.25 -10.07
CA THR A 71 2.25 28.56 -9.84
C THR A 71 2.91 27.69 -8.77
N VAL A 72 2.13 26.93 -7.99
CA VAL A 72 2.66 26.14 -6.87
C VAL A 72 3.29 24.86 -7.40
N PRO A 73 4.57 24.57 -7.11
CA PRO A 73 5.23 23.35 -7.54
C PRO A 73 4.69 22.16 -6.75
N MET A 74 3.69 21.47 -7.31
CA MET A 74 2.99 20.35 -6.67
C MET A 74 3.00 19.07 -7.50
N ILE A 75 3.28 19.15 -8.79
CA ILE A 75 3.28 17.99 -9.69
C ILE A 75 4.60 17.26 -9.52
N LYS A 76 4.58 16.03 -8.98
CA LYS A 76 5.79 15.25 -8.74
C LYS A 76 6.52 14.91 -10.05
N ILE A 77 7.83 15.13 -10.07
CA ILE A 77 8.77 14.61 -11.08
C ILE A 77 9.86 13.79 -10.40
N SER A 78 10.15 12.59 -10.92
CA SER A 78 11.05 11.63 -10.25
C SER A 78 12.32 11.28 -11.04
N HIS A 79 12.41 11.64 -12.33
CA HIS A 79 13.50 11.23 -13.22
C HIS A 79 14.45 12.40 -13.55
N PRO A 80 15.79 12.22 -13.48
CA PRO A 80 16.77 13.26 -13.81
C PRO A 80 16.57 13.89 -15.19
N GLY A 81 16.30 13.09 -16.22
CA GLY A 81 16.01 13.62 -17.56
C GLY A 81 14.79 14.57 -17.62
N ILE A 82 13.79 14.41 -16.75
CA ILE A 82 12.66 15.34 -16.67
C ILE A 82 13.05 16.60 -15.90
N GLN A 83 13.86 16.45 -14.85
CA GLN A 83 14.46 17.56 -14.12
C GLN A 83 15.32 18.44 -15.05
N ASP A 84 16.12 17.81 -15.90
CA ASP A 84 16.93 18.48 -16.92
C ASP A 84 16.05 19.18 -17.97
N PHE A 85 14.96 18.54 -18.42
CA PHE A 85 13.99 19.14 -19.34
C PHE A 85 13.34 20.42 -18.77
N PHE A 86 12.90 20.38 -17.51
CA PHE A 86 12.36 21.55 -16.81
C PHE A 86 13.44 22.49 -16.26
N ARG A 87 14.72 22.14 -16.39
CA ARG A 87 15.88 22.88 -15.87
C ARG A 87 15.77 23.18 -14.36
N THR A 88 15.26 22.22 -13.61
CA THR A 88 15.06 22.33 -12.15
C THR A 88 15.78 21.21 -11.41
N LYS A 89 16.27 21.49 -10.21
CA LYS A 89 16.77 20.46 -9.28
C LYS A 89 15.68 19.98 -8.31
N GLU A 90 14.52 20.63 -8.33
CA GLU A 90 13.41 20.29 -7.47
C GLU A 90 12.75 18.98 -7.91
N LYS A 91 11.97 18.38 -6.99
CA LYS A 91 11.25 17.13 -7.24
C LYS A 91 9.79 17.36 -7.63
N HIS A 92 9.39 18.61 -7.75
CA HIS A 92 8.05 19.03 -8.12
C HIS A 92 8.14 20.19 -9.09
N VAL A 93 7.16 20.29 -9.98
CA VAL A 93 6.98 21.41 -10.92
C VAL A 93 5.58 21.97 -10.76
N SER A 94 5.40 23.23 -11.14
CA SER A 94 4.08 23.85 -11.14
C SER A 94 3.30 23.48 -12.40
N PHE A 95 2.00 23.72 -12.39
CA PHE A 95 1.18 23.52 -13.59
C PHE A 95 1.67 24.44 -14.72
N TYR A 96 2.01 25.69 -14.42
CA TYR A 96 2.54 26.62 -15.42
C TYR A 96 3.91 26.24 -15.98
N ASP A 97 4.76 25.54 -15.23
CA ASP A 97 6.03 25.06 -15.78
C ASP A 97 5.82 24.06 -16.94
N CYS A 98 4.67 23.38 -16.99
CA CYS A 98 4.33 22.38 -18.00
C CYS A 98 3.85 22.98 -19.33
N PHE A 99 3.57 24.28 -19.39
CA PHE A 99 3.13 24.98 -20.60
C PHE A 99 4.13 26.06 -20.99
N ASP A 100 4.27 26.34 -22.28
CA ASP A 100 5.06 27.47 -22.76
C ASP A 100 4.27 28.79 -22.64
N LYS A 101 4.87 29.91 -23.10
CA LYS A 101 4.23 31.23 -22.98
C LYS A 101 3.02 31.38 -23.91
N GLU A 102 2.97 30.56 -24.94
CA GLU A 102 1.92 30.49 -25.94
C GLU A 102 0.79 29.52 -25.53
N GLY A 103 0.98 28.79 -24.43
CA GLY A 103 0.01 27.85 -23.87
C GLY A 103 0.12 26.42 -24.41
N HIS A 104 1.16 26.09 -25.18
CA HIS A 104 1.38 24.73 -25.66
C HIS A 104 1.95 23.85 -24.55
N TYR A 105 1.49 22.60 -24.53
CA TYR A 105 1.94 21.62 -23.56
C TYR A 105 3.36 21.12 -23.90
N ARG A 106 4.32 21.41 -23.02
CA ARG A 106 5.74 21.20 -23.29
C ARG A 106 6.15 19.73 -23.41
N LEU A 107 5.42 18.81 -22.78
CA LEU A 107 5.75 17.37 -22.80
C LEU A 107 5.05 16.61 -23.94
N ALA A 108 4.23 17.26 -24.77
CA ALA A 108 3.36 16.59 -25.75
C ALA A 108 4.11 15.62 -26.68
N ASP A 109 5.23 16.04 -27.26
CA ASP A 109 6.01 15.21 -28.18
C ASP A 109 6.65 14.00 -27.47
N LEU A 110 7.24 14.23 -26.29
CA LEU A 110 7.83 13.17 -25.47
C LEU A 110 6.79 12.14 -25.03
N VAL A 111 5.59 12.60 -24.69
CA VAL A 111 4.45 11.73 -24.34
C VAL A 111 4.04 10.89 -25.55
N SER A 112 3.90 11.51 -26.73
CA SER A 112 3.56 10.80 -27.97
C SER A 112 4.59 9.72 -28.30
N GLU A 113 5.88 10.02 -28.17
CA GLU A 113 6.97 9.06 -28.38
C GLU A 113 6.94 7.89 -27.38
N ALA A 114 6.67 8.18 -26.10
CA ALA A 114 6.57 7.16 -25.06
C ALA A 114 5.37 6.21 -25.30
N TYR A 115 4.23 6.75 -25.73
CA TYR A 115 3.04 5.93 -26.02
C TYR A 115 3.16 5.09 -27.30
N LYS A 116 3.97 5.50 -28.28
CA LYS A 116 4.27 4.70 -29.48
C LYS A 116 5.06 3.42 -29.16
N LYS A 117 5.80 3.39 -28.05
CA LYS A 117 6.55 2.21 -27.60
C LYS A 117 5.62 1.20 -26.93
N LYS A 118 5.87 -0.10 -27.17
CA LYS A 118 5.20 -1.17 -26.41
C LYS A 118 5.57 -1.06 -24.93
N PRO A 119 4.67 -1.39 -23.98
CA PRO A 119 4.97 -1.30 -22.55
C PRO A 119 6.26 -2.02 -22.12
N SER A 120 6.62 -3.14 -22.77
CA SER A 120 7.86 -3.88 -22.52
C SER A 120 9.14 -3.20 -23.04
N GLU A 121 9.00 -2.22 -23.95
CA GLU A 121 10.10 -1.51 -24.61
C GLU A 121 10.29 -0.09 -24.03
N ARG A 122 9.42 0.34 -23.11
CA ARG A 122 9.51 1.63 -22.43
C ARG A 122 10.65 1.62 -21.42
N ASN A 123 11.52 2.61 -21.48
CA ASN A 123 12.55 2.81 -20.48
C ASN A 123 12.01 3.62 -19.27
N LYS A 124 12.82 3.80 -18.23
CA LYS A 124 12.39 4.53 -17.02
C LYS A 124 12.00 5.99 -17.29
N PHE A 125 12.60 6.61 -18.30
CA PHE A 125 12.26 7.98 -18.70
C PHE A 125 10.89 8.02 -19.37
N ASP A 126 10.61 7.12 -20.31
CA ASP A 126 9.31 6.99 -20.99
C ASP A 126 8.17 6.80 -19.97
N THR A 127 8.36 5.89 -19.01
CA THR A 127 7.39 5.65 -17.94
C THR A 127 7.17 6.87 -17.05
N GLU A 128 8.22 7.60 -16.71
CA GLU A 128 8.05 8.80 -15.88
C GLU A 128 7.40 9.94 -16.68
N ILE A 129 7.67 10.09 -17.97
CA ILE A 129 6.98 11.06 -18.83
C ILE A 129 5.47 10.80 -18.84
N ILE A 130 5.06 9.56 -19.07
CA ILE A 130 3.64 9.16 -19.03
C ILE A 130 3.01 9.46 -17.66
N ARG A 131 3.72 9.16 -16.57
CA ARG A 131 3.22 9.42 -15.21
C ARG A 131 3.15 10.91 -14.88
N THR A 132 4.08 11.71 -15.37
CA THR A 132 4.02 13.17 -15.22
C THR A 132 2.85 13.73 -16.03
N ASP A 133 2.65 13.24 -17.25
CA ASP A 133 1.50 13.60 -18.08
C ASP A 133 0.16 13.30 -17.42
N GLU A 134 0.01 12.12 -16.85
CA GLU A 134 -1.18 11.75 -16.07
C GLU A 134 -1.43 12.75 -14.92
N ARG A 135 -0.40 13.16 -14.18
CA ARG A 135 -0.53 14.14 -13.10
C ARG A 135 -0.90 15.52 -13.61
N VAL A 136 -0.34 15.98 -14.74
CA VAL A 136 -0.69 17.25 -15.37
C VAL A 136 -2.15 17.23 -15.82
N ASN A 137 -2.60 16.14 -16.45
CA ASN A 137 -3.99 15.96 -16.87
C ASN A 137 -4.96 15.96 -15.68
N ILE A 138 -4.60 15.33 -14.55
CA ILE A 138 -5.41 15.40 -13.33
C ILE A 138 -5.54 16.85 -12.85
N VAL A 139 -4.45 17.61 -12.80
CA VAL A 139 -4.48 19.02 -12.37
C VAL A 139 -5.32 19.86 -13.34
N TYR A 140 -5.17 19.66 -14.65
CA TYR A 140 -6.00 20.32 -15.66
C TYR A 140 -7.49 20.03 -15.43
N MET A 141 -7.82 18.76 -15.24
CA MET A 141 -9.19 18.30 -14.96
C MET A 141 -9.79 18.92 -13.70
N ILE A 142 -9.00 19.11 -12.64
CA ILE A 142 -9.43 19.81 -11.42
C ILE A 142 -9.82 21.25 -11.78
N TYR A 143 -8.97 21.98 -12.49
CA TYR A 143 -9.25 23.38 -12.89
C TYR A 143 -10.43 23.51 -13.86
N THR A 144 -10.73 22.47 -14.63
CA THR A 144 -11.93 22.40 -15.48
C THR A 144 -13.12 21.76 -14.76
N HIS A 145 -13.04 21.52 -13.45
CA HIS A 145 -14.12 20.93 -12.64
C HIS A 145 -14.64 19.55 -13.11
N GLN A 146 -13.88 18.81 -13.91
CA GLN A 146 -14.31 17.51 -14.48
C GLN A 146 -14.35 16.37 -13.46
N TYR A 147 -13.78 16.57 -12.28
CA TYR A 147 -13.88 15.61 -11.18
C TYR A 147 -15.12 15.81 -10.31
N PHE A 148 -15.85 16.92 -10.47
CA PHE A 148 -17.02 17.22 -9.64
C PHE A 148 -18.31 16.70 -10.27
N ASN A 149 -18.40 15.38 -10.48
CA ASN A 149 -19.65 14.72 -10.86
C ASN A 149 -20.63 14.73 -9.69
N ILE A 150 -21.25 15.89 -9.43
CA ILE A 150 -22.05 16.17 -8.23
C ILE A 150 -23.54 16.31 -8.52
N PHE A 151 -23.94 16.34 -9.80
CA PHE A 151 -25.33 16.56 -10.22
C PHE A 151 -25.96 15.28 -10.76
N PRO A 152 -26.75 14.54 -9.96
CA PRO A 152 -27.54 13.42 -10.45
C PRO A 152 -28.53 13.85 -11.53
N LYS A 153 -28.63 13.07 -12.60
CA LYS A 153 -29.65 13.27 -13.62
C LYS A 153 -30.96 12.59 -13.21
N SER A 154 -32.05 13.36 -13.24
CA SER A 154 -33.39 12.84 -12.94
C SER A 154 -33.81 11.74 -13.92
N ASN A 155 -34.36 10.64 -13.40
CA ASN A 155 -34.89 9.51 -14.17
C ASN A 155 -33.87 8.86 -15.13
N ASP A 156 -32.58 8.94 -14.84
CA ASP A 156 -31.55 8.23 -15.62
C ASP A 156 -31.45 6.76 -15.19
N PRO A 157 -31.69 5.78 -16.08
CA PRO A 157 -31.61 4.35 -15.74
C PRO A 157 -30.23 3.91 -15.22
N ASN A 158 -29.18 4.66 -15.56
CA ASN A 158 -27.80 4.37 -15.15
C ASN A 158 -27.38 5.15 -13.88
N HIS A 159 -28.26 5.99 -13.31
CA HIS A 159 -27.97 6.84 -12.16
C HIS A 159 -26.68 7.66 -12.30
N THR A 160 -26.47 8.25 -13.48
CA THR A 160 -25.26 9.02 -13.80
C THR A 160 -25.31 10.41 -13.18
N TRP A 161 -24.21 10.81 -12.55
CA TRP A 161 -23.98 12.17 -12.05
C TRP A 161 -23.02 12.88 -12.98
N TYR A 162 -23.28 14.16 -13.25
CA TYR A 162 -22.57 14.95 -14.24
C TYR A 162 -21.74 16.05 -13.58
N ALA A 163 -20.59 16.36 -14.18
CA ALA A 163 -19.82 17.54 -13.83
C ALA A 163 -20.50 18.82 -14.34
N PRO A 164 -20.26 20.01 -13.72
CA PRO A 164 -20.81 21.28 -14.18
C PRO A 164 -20.65 21.54 -15.69
N MET A 165 -19.51 21.14 -16.28
CA MET A 165 -19.24 21.32 -17.71
C MET A 165 -20.08 20.42 -18.63
N GLU A 166 -20.55 19.28 -18.12
CA GLU A 166 -21.32 18.29 -18.87
C GLU A 166 -22.84 18.50 -18.72
N VAL A 167 -23.23 19.56 -17.98
CA VAL A 167 -24.64 19.93 -17.78
C VAL A 167 -25.29 20.36 -19.11
N ALA A 168 -24.53 21.04 -19.97
CA ALA A 168 -25.00 21.47 -21.28
C ALA A 168 -25.37 20.27 -22.16
N GLY A 169 -26.66 20.15 -22.53
CA GLY A 169 -27.19 19.05 -23.34
C GLY A 169 -27.74 17.86 -22.55
N ASN A 170 -27.44 17.76 -21.24
CA ASN A 170 -27.96 16.70 -20.37
C ASN A 170 -29.09 17.15 -19.45
N PHE A 171 -29.19 18.45 -19.18
CA PHE A 171 -30.17 19.07 -18.29
C PHE A 171 -30.93 20.17 -19.02
N ALA A 172 -32.16 20.48 -18.58
CA ALA A 172 -33.02 21.49 -19.17
C ALA A 172 -33.61 22.44 -18.12
N GLY A 173 -33.96 23.66 -18.53
CA GLY A 173 -34.66 24.63 -17.68
C GLY A 173 -33.84 25.09 -16.47
N MET A 174 -34.53 25.26 -15.33
CA MET A 174 -33.92 25.76 -14.08
C MET A 174 -32.82 24.85 -13.53
N ASP A 175 -32.94 23.53 -13.72
CA ASP A 175 -31.94 22.56 -13.24
C ASP A 175 -30.60 22.73 -13.98
N SER A 176 -30.63 23.08 -15.26
CA SER A 176 -29.41 23.38 -16.03
C SER A 176 -28.72 24.65 -15.54
N LEU A 177 -29.49 25.71 -15.25
CA LEU A 177 -28.94 26.97 -14.74
C LEU A 177 -28.34 26.78 -13.33
N PHE A 178 -29.01 26.02 -12.46
CA PHE A 178 -28.51 25.69 -11.14
C PHE A 178 -27.20 24.90 -11.22
N ALA A 179 -27.22 23.75 -11.91
CA ALA A 179 -26.08 22.84 -11.98
C ALA A 179 -24.84 23.46 -12.66
N SER A 180 -25.03 24.38 -13.61
CA SER A 180 -23.93 25.05 -14.29
C SER A 180 -23.22 26.10 -13.41
N ASN A 181 -23.92 26.72 -12.44
CA ASN A 181 -23.43 27.91 -11.75
C ASN A 181 -23.16 27.73 -10.26
N ILE A 182 -23.91 26.87 -9.57
CA ILE A 182 -23.89 26.81 -8.09
C ILE A 182 -22.51 26.53 -7.51
N LEU A 183 -21.72 25.66 -8.16
CA LEU A 183 -20.36 25.33 -7.70
C LEU A 183 -19.40 26.52 -7.88
N HIS A 184 -19.55 27.28 -8.97
CA HIS A 184 -18.77 28.50 -9.17
C HIS A 184 -19.11 29.58 -8.13
N LEU A 185 -20.40 29.78 -7.86
CA LEU A 185 -20.87 30.71 -6.81
C LEU A 185 -20.36 30.31 -5.43
N TYR A 186 -20.30 29.02 -5.13
CA TYR A 186 -19.70 28.50 -3.90
C TYR A 186 -18.22 28.89 -3.79
N PHE A 187 -17.40 28.62 -4.82
CA PHE A 187 -15.99 28.99 -4.79
C PHE A 187 -15.78 30.51 -4.71
N GLU A 188 -16.61 31.30 -5.40
CA GLU A 188 -16.60 32.76 -5.31
C GLU A 188 -16.92 33.25 -3.89
N ALA A 189 -17.92 32.66 -3.23
CA ALA A 189 -18.25 32.99 -1.84
C ALA A 189 -17.09 32.68 -0.89
N VAL A 190 -16.48 31.50 -1.01
CA VAL A 190 -15.30 31.11 -0.20
C VAL A 190 -14.11 32.06 -0.40
N SER A 191 -13.92 32.57 -1.63
CA SER A 191 -12.84 33.53 -1.92
C SER A 191 -12.96 34.88 -1.18
N LYS A 192 -14.16 35.22 -0.69
CA LYS A 192 -14.47 36.47 0.00
C LYS A 192 -14.38 36.36 1.53
N PHE A 193 -13.96 35.21 2.06
CA PHE A 193 -13.82 35.04 3.50
C PHE A 193 -12.76 36.00 4.05
N PRO A 194 -12.94 36.56 5.26
CA PRO A 194 -13.87 36.12 6.32
C PRO A 194 -15.25 36.81 6.32
N ASP A 195 -15.70 37.45 5.23
CA ASP A 195 -17.02 38.11 5.18
C ASP A 195 -18.17 37.19 5.64
N GLU A 196 -18.92 37.63 6.66
CA GLU A 196 -19.97 36.82 7.31
C GLU A 196 -21.15 36.52 6.37
N LYS A 197 -21.46 37.43 5.44
CA LYS A 197 -22.48 37.18 4.43
C LYS A 197 -22.01 36.10 3.46
N ALA A 198 -20.75 36.19 3.00
CA ALA A 198 -20.15 35.20 2.13
C ALA A 198 -20.10 33.80 2.76
N LYS A 199 -19.82 33.70 4.07
CA LYS A 199 -19.91 32.42 4.81
C LYS A 199 -21.31 31.83 4.75
N LYS A 200 -22.31 32.64 5.07
CA LYS A 200 -23.72 32.20 5.04
C LYS A 200 -24.17 31.80 3.64
N ASP A 201 -23.74 32.52 2.62
CA ASP A 201 -24.01 32.20 1.21
C ASP A 201 -23.34 30.86 0.83
N ALA A 202 -22.07 30.66 1.21
CA ALA A 202 -21.34 29.41 0.96
C ALA A 202 -22.03 28.19 1.60
N ASP A 203 -22.45 28.30 2.87
CA ASP A 203 -23.20 27.25 3.57
C ASP A 203 -24.53 26.95 2.86
N SER A 204 -25.26 27.99 2.44
CA SER A 204 -26.52 27.85 1.71
C SER A 204 -26.34 27.18 0.34
N PHE A 205 -25.23 27.45 -0.36
CA PHE A 205 -24.92 26.81 -1.64
C PHE A 205 -24.60 25.32 -1.46
N LEU A 206 -23.83 24.95 -0.43
CA LEU A 206 -23.58 23.53 -0.11
C LEU A 206 -24.86 22.80 0.27
N GLU A 207 -25.71 23.43 1.09
CA GLU A 207 -27.01 22.87 1.46
C GLU A 207 -27.90 22.68 0.22
N SER A 208 -27.91 23.65 -0.70
CA SER A 208 -28.67 23.54 -1.96
C SER A 208 -28.18 22.39 -2.84
N ILE A 209 -26.86 22.17 -2.94
CA ILE A 209 -26.28 21.03 -3.64
C ILE A 209 -26.71 19.72 -2.97
N HIS A 210 -26.63 19.65 -1.65
CA HIS A 210 -27.05 18.46 -0.89
C HIS A 210 -28.54 18.15 -1.09
N THR A 211 -29.43 19.14 -0.99
CA THR A 211 -30.86 18.97 -1.23
C THR A 211 -31.13 18.50 -2.67
N TYR A 212 -30.39 19.01 -3.65
CA TYR A 212 -30.49 18.55 -5.04
C TYR A 212 -30.06 17.07 -5.17
N GLN A 213 -28.95 16.69 -4.53
CA GLN A 213 -28.43 15.32 -4.51
C GLN A 213 -29.42 14.35 -3.87
N GLU A 214 -30.03 14.70 -2.72
CA GLU A 214 -31.04 13.87 -2.08
C GLU A 214 -32.30 13.73 -2.93
N LYS A 215 -32.74 14.81 -3.56
CA LYS A 215 -33.96 14.82 -4.38
C LYS A 215 -33.85 13.89 -5.59
N TYR A 216 -32.73 13.91 -6.30
CA TYR A 216 -32.57 13.22 -7.58
C TYR A 216 -31.63 12.00 -7.55
N GLY A 217 -30.84 11.83 -6.50
CA GLY A 217 -29.84 10.76 -6.36
C GLY A 217 -30.05 9.82 -5.16
N SER A 218 -31.14 9.95 -4.41
CA SER A 218 -31.41 9.17 -3.19
C SER A 218 -31.38 7.65 -3.38
N GLU A 219 -31.72 7.15 -4.58
CA GLU A 219 -31.75 5.71 -4.88
C GLU A 219 -30.37 5.04 -4.79
N VAL A 220 -29.29 5.77 -5.07
CA VAL A 220 -27.92 5.26 -5.11
C VAL A 220 -27.02 5.85 -4.03
N MET A 221 -27.48 6.87 -3.30
CA MET A 221 -26.70 7.52 -2.25
C MET A 221 -26.42 6.58 -1.06
N PRO A 222 -25.17 6.53 -0.56
CA PRO A 222 -24.86 5.79 0.66
C PRO A 222 -25.59 6.38 1.87
N GLY A 223 -26.05 5.53 2.79
CA GLY A 223 -26.69 5.99 4.02
C GLY A 223 -25.77 6.87 4.90
N ALA A 224 -26.35 7.81 5.66
CA ALA A 224 -25.62 8.80 6.45
C ALA A 224 -24.54 8.21 7.39
N THR A 225 -24.82 7.05 8.00
CA THR A 225 -23.85 6.34 8.84
C THR A 225 -22.61 5.91 8.07
N ARG A 226 -22.78 5.40 6.84
CA ARG A 226 -21.67 4.95 5.98
C ARG A 226 -20.79 6.14 5.56
N LEU A 227 -21.41 7.26 5.17
CA LEU A 227 -20.69 8.50 4.82
C LEU A 227 -19.89 9.06 6.00
N LYS A 228 -20.49 9.08 7.20
CA LYS A 228 -19.81 9.52 8.42
C LYS A 228 -18.62 8.62 8.76
N ILE A 229 -18.80 7.31 8.64
CA ILE A 229 -17.74 6.33 8.86
C ILE A 229 -16.59 6.52 7.86
N GLU A 230 -16.89 6.73 6.58
CA GLU A 230 -15.88 6.94 5.54
C GLU A 230 -15.05 8.19 5.80
N THR A 231 -15.72 9.29 6.16
CA THR A 231 -15.07 10.56 6.52
C THR A 231 -14.14 10.37 7.73
N ILE A 232 -14.56 9.61 8.74
CA ILE A 232 -13.72 9.30 9.91
C ILE A 232 -12.53 8.42 9.51
N ASN A 233 -12.74 7.40 8.68
CA ASN A 233 -11.69 6.50 8.20
C ASN A 233 -10.58 7.27 7.46
N ASN A 234 -10.96 8.15 6.53
CA ASN A 234 -10.03 8.98 5.76
C ASN A 234 -9.15 9.85 6.67
N ARG A 235 -9.72 10.38 7.76
CA ARG A 235 -8.99 11.19 8.75
C ARG A 235 -8.06 10.39 9.65
N LEU A 236 -8.46 9.19 10.03
CA LEU A 236 -7.68 8.36 10.93
C LEU A 236 -6.40 7.85 10.25
N ASP A 237 -6.42 7.64 8.93
CA ASP A 237 -5.28 7.12 8.16
C ASP A 237 -4.63 5.91 8.86
N ILE A 238 -5.49 4.93 9.19
CA ILE A 238 -5.21 3.85 10.15
C ILE A 238 -3.94 3.09 9.76
N PHE A 239 -3.81 2.69 8.49
CA PHE A 239 -2.71 1.85 8.03
C PHE A 239 -1.36 2.57 8.04
N ASN A 240 -1.32 3.88 7.77
CA ASN A 240 -0.10 4.69 7.88
C ASN A 240 0.33 4.85 9.34
N ARG A 241 -0.62 5.02 10.27
CA ARG A 241 -0.32 5.06 11.71
C ARG A 241 0.18 3.70 12.21
N LEU A 242 -0.44 2.61 11.78
CA LEU A 242 -0.04 1.25 12.11
C LEU A 242 1.37 0.93 11.64
N MET A 243 1.76 1.37 10.43
CA MET A 243 3.14 1.27 9.95
C MET A 243 4.12 1.86 10.97
N LYS A 244 3.85 3.08 11.48
CA LYS A 244 4.68 3.76 12.48
C LYS A 244 4.67 3.03 13.83
N TYR A 245 3.50 2.59 14.30
CA TYR A 245 3.35 1.90 15.59
C TYR A 245 4.06 0.55 15.59
N TYR A 246 3.87 -0.25 14.55
CA TYR A 246 4.55 -1.54 14.41
C TYR A 246 6.07 -1.38 14.27
N SER A 247 6.53 -0.37 13.52
CA SER A 247 7.95 -0.05 13.41
C SER A 247 8.56 0.33 14.76
N LEU A 248 7.93 1.26 15.47
CA LEU A 248 8.44 1.78 16.75
C LEU A 248 8.38 0.71 17.85
N PHE A 249 7.20 0.15 18.13
CA PHE A 249 7.02 -0.78 19.23
C PHE A 249 7.67 -2.15 18.94
N GLY A 250 7.55 -2.63 17.70
CA GLY A 250 8.19 -3.87 17.26
C GLY A 250 9.71 -3.77 17.27
N GLY A 251 10.26 -2.67 16.75
CA GLY A 251 11.70 -2.40 16.73
C GLY A 251 12.30 -2.27 18.13
N LEU A 252 11.69 -1.46 19.01
CA LEU A 252 12.12 -1.33 20.40
C LEU A 252 12.06 -2.67 21.15
N LEU A 253 10.98 -3.43 20.96
CA LEU A 253 10.82 -4.73 21.61
C LEU A 253 11.89 -5.72 21.12
N LEU A 254 12.18 -5.74 19.81
CA LEU A 254 13.21 -6.59 19.23
C LEU A 254 14.60 -6.25 19.78
N ILE A 255 14.94 -4.95 19.87
CA ILE A 255 16.21 -4.48 20.45
C ILE A 255 16.32 -4.92 21.91
N ILE A 256 15.29 -4.69 22.73
CA ILE A 256 15.28 -5.09 24.14
C ILE A 256 15.48 -6.60 24.28
N GLN A 257 14.75 -7.39 23.50
CA GLN A 257 14.86 -8.85 23.53
C GLN A 257 16.25 -9.32 23.11
N PHE A 258 16.81 -8.72 22.05
CA PHE A 258 18.16 -9.03 21.57
C PHE A 258 19.21 -8.71 22.62
N VAL A 259 19.21 -7.51 23.22
CA VAL A 259 20.15 -7.13 24.29
C VAL A 259 20.00 -8.04 25.52
N SER A 260 18.77 -8.43 25.85
CA SER A 260 18.48 -9.33 26.97
C SER A 260 19.03 -10.76 26.75
N LEU A 261 19.30 -11.18 25.50
CA LEU A 261 19.97 -12.45 25.22
C LEU A 261 21.45 -12.43 25.61
N PHE A 262 22.11 -11.27 25.55
CA PHE A 262 23.53 -11.12 25.84
C PHE A 262 23.81 -10.66 27.28
N SER A 263 22.81 -10.12 27.98
CA SER A 263 22.96 -9.60 29.34
C SER A 263 22.12 -10.37 30.36
N LYS A 264 22.77 -10.96 31.38
CA LYS A 264 22.07 -11.62 32.49
C LYS A 264 21.35 -10.62 33.41
N LYS A 265 21.82 -9.37 33.48
CA LYS A 265 21.32 -8.32 34.40
C LYS A 265 20.20 -7.47 33.80
N PHE A 266 20.21 -7.27 32.48
CA PHE A 266 19.24 -6.41 31.80
C PHE A 266 18.02 -7.21 31.37
N LYS A 267 16.93 -7.13 32.15
CA LYS A 267 15.63 -7.75 31.83
C LYS A 267 14.50 -6.78 32.18
N PRO A 268 14.24 -5.75 31.34
CA PRO A 268 13.22 -4.74 31.63
C PRO A 268 11.80 -5.27 31.38
N LEU A 269 11.36 -6.21 32.22
CA LEU A 269 10.10 -6.96 32.05
C LEU A 269 8.86 -6.06 31.98
N LEU A 270 8.87 -4.91 32.69
CA LEU A 270 7.76 -3.96 32.65
C LEU A 270 7.64 -3.28 31.27
N ILE A 271 8.77 -2.82 30.72
CA ILE A 271 8.84 -2.19 29.40
C ILE A 271 8.47 -3.21 28.32
N GLU A 272 8.96 -4.44 28.45
CA GLU A 272 8.62 -5.52 27.51
C GLU A 272 7.12 -5.82 27.49
N LYS A 273 6.49 -5.93 28.66
CA LYS A 273 5.03 -6.12 28.78
C LYS A 273 4.25 -4.95 28.18
N LEU A 274 4.66 -3.72 28.47
CA LEU A 274 4.04 -2.51 27.92
C LEU A 274 4.07 -2.52 26.39
N LEU A 275 5.25 -2.78 25.79
CA LEU A 275 5.40 -2.84 24.34
C LEU A 275 4.56 -3.96 23.71
N ILE A 276 4.46 -5.12 24.37
CA ILE A 276 3.58 -6.21 23.93
C ILE A 276 2.11 -5.75 23.93
N TYR A 277 1.63 -5.10 24.99
CA TYR A 277 0.26 -4.59 25.04
C TYR A 277 -0.01 -3.54 23.97
N LEU A 278 0.94 -2.64 23.69
CA LEU A 278 0.85 -1.67 22.61
C LEU A 278 0.80 -2.32 21.22
N LEU A 279 1.54 -3.41 21.01
CA LEU A 279 1.47 -4.20 19.77
C LEU A 279 0.13 -4.94 19.62
N LEU A 280 -0.42 -5.47 20.72
CA LEU A 280 -1.75 -6.09 20.70
C LEU A 280 -2.85 -5.05 20.42
N ALA A 281 -2.76 -3.85 21.01
CA ALA A 281 -3.66 -2.75 20.70
C ALA A 281 -3.54 -2.32 19.23
N SER A 282 -2.32 -2.27 18.68
CA SER A 282 -2.08 -2.01 17.25
C SER A 282 -2.70 -3.10 16.37
N PHE A 283 -2.65 -4.36 16.77
CA PHE A 283 -3.32 -5.46 16.06
C PHE A 283 -4.85 -5.36 16.07
N ILE A 284 -5.44 -4.95 17.18
CA ILE A 284 -6.88 -4.67 17.27
C ILE A 284 -7.25 -3.53 16.32
N LEU A 285 -6.46 -2.46 16.30
CA LEU A 285 -6.67 -1.33 15.38
C LEU A 285 -6.52 -1.74 13.91
N ASN A 286 -5.57 -2.63 13.59
CA ASN A 286 -5.42 -3.20 12.25
C ASN A 286 -6.65 -4.03 11.83
N THR A 287 -7.14 -4.85 12.74
CA THR A 287 -8.37 -5.64 12.53
C THR A 287 -9.58 -4.72 12.32
N ALA A 288 -9.73 -3.68 13.14
CA ALA A 288 -10.79 -2.68 12.98
C ALA A 288 -10.70 -1.95 11.64
N GLY A 289 -9.50 -1.58 11.19
CA GLY A 289 -9.28 -0.96 9.88
C GLY A 289 -9.72 -1.84 8.71
N LEU A 290 -9.43 -3.15 8.76
CA LEU A 290 -9.90 -4.10 7.75
C LEU A 290 -11.43 -4.28 7.78
N ILE A 291 -12.04 -4.39 8.97
CA ILE A 291 -13.51 -4.48 9.11
C ILE A 291 -14.18 -3.21 8.58
N LEU A 292 -13.62 -2.03 8.89
CA LEU A 292 -14.15 -0.76 8.43
C LEU A 292 -14.11 -0.67 6.91
N ARG A 293 -13.00 -1.11 6.30
CA ARG A 293 -12.83 -1.13 4.86
C ARG A 293 -13.75 -2.14 4.18
N TRP A 294 -13.99 -3.30 4.81
CA TRP A 294 -15.02 -4.24 4.35
C TRP A 294 -16.40 -3.56 4.33
N TYR A 295 -16.80 -2.95 5.44
CA TYR A 295 -18.08 -2.26 5.55
C TYR A 295 -18.23 -1.14 4.50
N LEU A 296 -17.16 -0.37 4.26
CA LEU A 296 -17.15 0.75 3.31
C LEU A 296 -17.14 0.31 1.84
N SER A 297 -16.48 -0.79 1.51
CA SER A 297 -16.41 -1.30 0.13
C SER A 297 -17.59 -2.22 -0.23
N GLY A 298 -18.29 -2.78 0.76
CA GLY A 298 -19.38 -3.74 0.53
C GLY A 298 -18.90 -5.14 0.14
N HIS A 299 -17.60 -5.33 0.01
CA HIS A 299 -16.95 -6.62 -0.22
C HIS A 299 -15.75 -6.75 0.71
N ALA A 300 -15.21 -7.95 0.83
CA ALA A 300 -14.10 -8.15 1.73
C ALA A 300 -12.81 -7.49 1.12
N PRO A 301 -11.89 -6.92 1.93
CA PRO A 301 -10.82 -6.04 1.46
C PRO A 301 -9.58 -6.81 1.00
N TRP A 302 -9.65 -7.39 -0.20
CA TRP A 302 -8.57 -8.15 -0.85
C TRP A 302 -8.56 -7.91 -2.36
N SER A 303 -9.30 -6.89 -2.82
CA SER A 303 -9.62 -6.69 -4.24
C SER A 303 -8.44 -6.12 -5.03
N ASN A 304 -7.60 -5.33 -4.35
CA ASN A 304 -6.44 -4.68 -4.95
C ASN A 304 -5.16 -4.97 -4.15
N GLY A 305 -4.03 -4.52 -4.69
CA GLY A 305 -2.73 -4.76 -4.08
C GLY A 305 -2.58 -4.10 -2.70
N PHE A 306 -3.15 -2.91 -2.49
CA PHE A 306 -3.07 -2.22 -1.20
C PHE A 306 -3.78 -3.03 -0.14
N GLU A 307 -5.02 -3.41 -0.42
CA GLU A 307 -5.85 -4.26 0.43
C GLU A 307 -5.17 -5.58 0.75
N SER A 308 -4.64 -6.24 -0.28
CA SER A 308 -3.88 -7.49 -0.12
C SER A 308 -2.68 -7.32 0.81
N LEU A 309 -1.86 -6.28 0.65
CA LEU A 309 -0.70 -6.04 1.52
C LEU A 309 -1.12 -5.70 2.96
N THR A 310 -2.20 -4.93 3.16
CA THR A 310 -2.73 -4.68 4.52
C THR A 310 -3.20 -5.97 5.20
N TYR A 311 -3.83 -6.87 4.45
CA TYR A 311 -4.22 -8.19 4.95
C TYR A 311 -3.01 -9.08 5.25
N ILE A 312 -2.00 -9.13 4.37
CA ILE A 312 -0.76 -9.90 4.60
C ILE A 312 -0.05 -9.38 5.85
N ALA A 313 0.00 -8.07 6.07
CA ALA A 313 0.54 -7.47 7.28
C ALA A 313 -0.24 -7.93 8.53
N TRP A 314 -1.57 -7.93 8.48
CA TRP A 314 -2.41 -8.45 9.55
C TRP A 314 -2.15 -9.93 9.84
N ALA A 315 -2.13 -10.79 8.82
CA ALA A 315 -1.86 -12.23 8.96
C ALA A 315 -0.46 -12.49 9.53
N THR A 316 0.52 -11.68 9.15
CA THR A 316 1.90 -11.75 9.67
C THR A 316 1.95 -11.45 11.17
N VAL A 317 1.29 -10.38 11.64
CA VAL A 317 1.23 -10.07 13.07
C VAL A 317 0.47 -11.15 13.84
N LEU A 318 -0.64 -11.66 13.28
CA LEU A 318 -1.40 -12.76 13.85
C LEU A 318 -0.51 -13.99 14.06
N ALA A 319 0.31 -14.39 13.07
CA ALA A 319 1.27 -15.47 13.23
C ALA A 319 2.22 -15.22 14.41
N GLY A 320 2.74 -14.00 14.56
CA GLY A 320 3.59 -13.63 15.69
C GLY A 320 2.88 -13.74 17.04
N ILE A 321 1.61 -13.34 17.12
CA ILE A 321 0.78 -13.50 18.33
C ILE A 321 0.58 -14.98 18.66
N LEU A 322 0.30 -15.83 17.66
CA LEU A 322 0.12 -17.28 17.88
C LEU A 322 1.41 -17.93 18.45
N PHE A 323 2.57 -17.52 17.95
CA PHE A 323 3.86 -18.07 18.39
C PHE A 323 4.49 -17.33 19.58
N MET A 324 3.90 -16.22 20.06
CA MET A 324 4.49 -15.39 21.12
C MET A 324 4.67 -16.14 22.44
N LYS A 325 3.77 -17.09 22.74
CA LYS A 325 3.86 -17.94 23.95
C LYS A 325 5.08 -18.84 23.91
N ARG A 326 5.51 -19.24 22.70
CA ARG A 326 6.71 -20.03 22.51
C ARG A 326 7.95 -19.16 22.41
N SER A 327 7.92 -18.06 21.67
CA SER A 327 9.02 -17.09 21.60
C SER A 327 8.50 -15.68 21.44
N ARG A 328 8.81 -14.80 22.39
CA ARG A 328 8.41 -13.39 22.34
C ARG A 328 9.10 -12.62 21.21
N ILE A 329 10.22 -13.15 20.69
CA ILE A 329 10.93 -12.64 19.51
C ILE A 329 10.08 -12.77 18.25
N ALA A 330 9.19 -13.77 18.19
CA ALA A 330 8.29 -13.93 17.05
C ALA A 330 7.40 -12.70 16.87
N LEU A 331 6.79 -12.18 17.96
CA LEU A 331 5.89 -11.02 17.91
C LEU A 331 6.60 -9.72 17.50
N SER A 332 7.81 -9.47 18.02
CA SER A 332 8.57 -8.27 17.66
C SER A 332 9.04 -8.32 16.20
N SER A 333 9.48 -9.50 15.76
CA SER A 333 9.90 -9.75 14.37
C SER A 333 8.73 -9.57 13.39
N THR A 334 7.57 -10.20 13.65
CA THR A 334 6.39 -10.04 12.77
C THR A 334 5.84 -8.63 12.76
N SER A 335 5.91 -7.91 13.87
CA SER A 335 5.49 -6.51 13.92
C SER A 335 6.39 -5.65 13.02
N LEU A 336 7.71 -5.81 13.11
CA LEU A 336 8.63 -5.08 12.23
C LEU A 336 8.41 -5.44 10.75
N LEU A 337 8.18 -6.72 10.45
CA LEU A 337 7.84 -7.18 9.11
C LEU A 337 6.52 -6.57 8.60
N ALA A 338 5.49 -6.52 9.44
CA ALA A 338 4.23 -5.87 9.11
C ALA A 338 4.41 -4.37 8.84
N ALA A 339 5.32 -3.69 9.56
CA ALA A 339 5.68 -2.31 9.26
C ALA A 339 6.31 -2.17 7.87
N VAL A 340 7.21 -3.09 7.48
CA VAL A 340 7.79 -3.09 6.11
C VAL A 340 6.71 -3.35 5.06
N ILE A 341 5.84 -4.34 5.27
CA ILE A 341 4.74 -4.66 4.35
C ILE A 341 3.80 -3.46 4.19
N LEU A 342 3.40 -2.81 5.29
CA LEU A 342 2.58 -1.60 5.25
C LEU A 342 3.33 -0.42 4.60
N SER A 343 4.64 -0.31 4.78
CA SER A 343 5.44 0.70 4.06
C SER A 343 5.38 0.47 2.55
N VAL A 344 5.48 -0.78 2.10
CA VAL A 344 5.33 -1.16 0.69
C VAL A 344 3.91 -0.86 0.19
N ALA A 345 2.89 -1.08 1.03
CA ALA A 345 1.50 -0.73 0.70
C ALA A 345 1.31 0.78 0.48
N HIS A 346 2.10 1.64 1.12
CA HIS A 346 2.06 3.09 0.92
C HIS A 346 3.03 3.59 -0.16
N LEU A 347 3.72 2.69 -0.89
CA LEU A 347 4.51 3.11 -2.04
C LEU A 347 3.61 3.63 -3.15
N SER A 348 4.15 4.58 -3.89
CA SER A 348 3.44 5.42 -4.86
C SER A 348 2.68 4.69 -6.00
N TRP A 349 2.88 3.40 -6.20
CA TRP A 349 2.18 2.63 -7.24
C TRP A 349 1.01 1.81 -6.68
N MET A 350 0.78 1.84 -5.37
CA MET A 350 -0.34 1.16 -4.74
C MET A 350 -1.47 2.16 -4.59
N ASP A 351 -2.63 1.89 -5.19
CA ASP A 351 -3.82 2.73 -5.06
C ASP A 351 -4.62 2.28 -3.84
N PRO A 352 -4.68 3.06 -2.75
CA PRO A 352 -5.45 2.72 -1.56
C PRO A 352 -6.94 3.09 -1.70
N GLU A 353 -7.36 3.56 -2.87
CA GLU A 353 -8.75 3.86 -3.24
C GLU A 353 -9.64 2.63 -3.06
N ILE A 354 -10.88 2.86 -2.64
CA ILE A 354 -11.90 1.82 -2.54
C ILE A 354 -12.65 1.80 -3.86
N THR A 355 -12.41 0.73 -4.63
CA THR A 355 -12.95 0.61 -5.99
C THR A 355 -14.02 -0.46 -6.05
N ASN A 356 -14.99 -0.30 -6.96
CA ASN A 356 -15.88 -1.40 -7.31
C ASN A 356 -15.08 -2.59 -7.86
N VAL A 357 -15.49 -3.81 -7.50
CA VAL A 357 -14.85 -5.04 -7.96
C VAL A 357 -15.24 -5.30 -9.41
N VAL A 358 -14.24 -5.55 -10.27
CA VAL A 358 -14.48 -5.92 -11.68
C VAL A 358 -15.36 -7.19 -11.72
N PRO A 359 -16.35 -7.32 -12.63
CA PRO A 359 -17.32 -8.42 -12.60
C PRO A 359 -16.72 -9.83 -12.51
N VAL A 360 -15.60 -10.09 -13.20
CA VAL A 360 -14.88 -11.39 -13.15
C VAL A 360 -14.24 -11.68 -11.78
N LEU A 361 -13.99 -10.64 -10.98
CA LEU A 361 -13.46 -10.72 -9.63
C LEU A 361 -14.58 -10.77 -8.56
N ASN A 362 -15.84 -10.62 -8.97
CA ASN A 362 -16.99 -10.66 -8.07
C ASN A 362 -17.46 -12.11 -7.83
N SER A 363 -16.55 -12.94 -7.31
CA SER A 363 -16.84 -14.32 -6.92
C SER A 363 -16.41 -14.58 -5.48
N TYR A 364 -17.25 -15.30 -4.75
CA TYR A 364 -16.93 -15.77 -3.40
C TYR A 364 -15.68 -16.67 -3.39
N TRP A 365 -15.47 -17.46 -4.46
CA TRP A 365 -14.29 -18.32 -4.58
C TRP A 365 -12.99 -17.52 -4.69
N LEU A 366 -12.99 -16.38 -5.38
CA LEU A 366 -11.83 -15.49 -5.42
C LEU A 366 -11.48 -15.01 -4.01
N SER A 367 -12.48 -14.54 -3.26
CA SER A 367 -12.28 -14.00 -1.92
C SER A 367 -11.65 -15.04 -0.99
N ILE A 368 -12.16 -16.29 -0.98
CA ILE A 368 -11.55 -17.36 -0.19
C ILE A 368 -10.15 -17.69 -0.73
N HIS A 369 -9.99 -17.87 -2.04
CA HIS A 369 -8.69 -18.21 -2.63
C HIS A 369 -7.60 -17.20 -2.25
N VAL A 370 -7.84 -15.92 -2.53
CA VAL A 370 -6.89 -14.82 -2.26
C VAL A 370 -6.62 -14.72 -0.77
N SER A 371 -7.63 -14.96 0.08
CA SER A 371 -7.44 -14.96 1.53
C SER A 371 -6.45 -16.00 2.02
N VAL A 372 -6.67 -17.25 1.63
CA VAL A 372 -5.91 -18.40 2.09
C VAL A 372 -4.49 -18.35 1.53
N ILE A 373 -4.33 -18.00 0.25
CA ILE A 373 -3.01 -17.90 -0.37
C ILE A 373 -2.20 -16.73 0.19
N SER A 374 -2.82 -15.57 0.41
CA SER A 374 -2.13 -14.40 0.98
C SER A 374 -1.74 -14.60 2.43
N ALA A 375 -2.56 -15.32 3.22
CA ALA A 375 -2.23 -15.70 4.58
C ALA A 375 -0.96 -16.57 4.62
N SER A 376 -0.79 -17.49 3.66
CA SER A 376 0.42 -18.33 3.56
C SER A 376 1.71 -17.51 3.47
N TYR A 377 1.68 -16.39 2.75
CA TYR A 377 2.84 -15.51 2.56
C TYR A 377 3.29 -14.88 3.87
N GLY A 378 2.37 -14.57 4.79
CA GLY A 378 2.70 -14.08 6.12
C GLY A 378 3.50 -15.10 6.95
N PHE A 379 3.13 -16.38 6.88
CA PHE A 379 3.87 -17.46 7.55
C PHE A 379 5.25 -17.70 6.92
N PHE A 380 5.34 -17.67 5.59
CA PHE A 380 6.63 -17.80 4.90
C PHE A 380 7.57 -16.62 5.16
N ALA A 381 7.03 -15.41 5.20
CA ALA A 381 7.79 -14.21 5.54
C ALA A 381 8.32 -14.26 6.99
N LEU A 382 7.51 -14.79 7.93
CA LEU A 382 7.97 -15.07 9.30
C LEU A 382 9.12 -16.10 9.31
N GLY A 383 8.97 -17.20 8.58
CA GLY A 383 10.02 -18.22 8.46
C GLY A 383 11.34 -17.66 7.94
N ALA A 384 11.28 -16.81 6.90
CA ALA A 384 12.47 -16.15 6.36
C ALA A 384 13.10 -15.15 7.34
N LEU A 385 12.29 -14.34 8.01
CA LEU A 385 12.80 -13.37 8.98
C LEU A 385 13.46 -14.03 10.19
N LEU A 386 12.83 -15.08 10.75
CA LEU A 386 13.44 -15.85 11.83
C LEU A 386 14.67 -16.62 11.34
N GLY A 387 14.67 -17.11 10.10
CA GLY A 387 15.84 -17.74 9.48
C GLY A 387 17.02 -16.77 9.41
N PHE A 388 16.77 -15.53 8.96
CA PHE A 388 17.77 -14.46 8.98
C PHE A 388 18.25 -14.12 10.40
N LEU A 389 17.34 -14.02 11.36
CA LEU A 389 17.70 -13.78 12.76
C LEU A 389 18.57 -14.92 13.31
N ASN A 390 18.25 -16.18 13.00
CA ASN A 390 19.08 -17.31 13.39
C ASN A 390 20.47 -17.25 12.79
N LEU A 391 20.62 -16.84 11.52
CA LEU A 391 21.92 -16.62 10.91
C LEU A 391 22.72 -15.52 11.64
N LEU A 392 22.06 -14.41 12.04
CA LEU A 392 22.70 -13.39 12.87
C LEU A 392 23.14 -13.95 14.23
N LEU A 393 22.30 -14.74 14.91
CA LEU A 393 22.65 -15.37 16.18
C LEU A 393 23.82 -16.37 16.02
N MET A 394 23.84 -17.15 14.93
CA MET A 394 24.95 -18.05 14.59
C MET A 394 26.25 -17.27 14.37
N PHE A 395 26.19 -16.10 13.72
CA PHE A 395 27.35 -15.22 13.54
C PHE A 395 27.90 -14.69 14.87
N PHE A 396 27.04 -14.22 15.78
CA PHE A 396 27.46 -13.67 17.09
C PHE A 396 27.77 -14.74 18.16
N ARG A 397 27.64 -16.03 17.82
CA ARG A 397 27.92 -17.13 18.75
C ARG A 397 29.42 -17.28 19.02
N ASN A 398 29.76 -17.39 20.29
CA ASN A 398 31.12 -17.63 20.79
C ASN A 398 31.06 -18.56 22.01
N GLU A 399 32.23 -18.96 22.54
CA GLU A 399 32.29 -19.92 23.65
C GLU A 399 31.56 -19.43 24.92
N LYS A 400 31.49 -18.11 25.16
CA LYS A 400 30.86 -17.54 26.37
C LYS A 400 29.33 -17.59 26.33
N ASN A 401 28.73 -17.54 25.13
CA ASN A 401 27.29 -17.48 24.92
C ASN A 401 26.73 -18.70 24.15
N ARG A 402 27.56 -19.74 23.98
CA ARG A 402 27.29 -20.92 23.16
C ARG A 402 25.98 -21.62 23.51
N GLU A 403 25.75 -21.90 24.79
CA GLU A 403 24.54 -22.59 25.25
C GLU A 403 23.31 -21.70 25.12
N ALA A 404 23.39 -20.45 25.58
CA ALA A 404 22.28 -19.51 25.54
C ALA A 404 21.79 -19.25 24.11
N LEU A 405 22.70 -18.92 23.19
CA LEU A 405 22.36 -18.71 21.78
C LEU A 405 22.00 -20.01 21.08
N GLY A 406 22.64 -21.13 21.41
CA GLY A 406 22.30 -22.45 20.86
C GLY A 406 20.85 -22.83 21.14
N ALA A 407 20.39 -22.66 22.39
CA ALA A 407 19.00 -22.92 22.77
C ALA A 407 18.02 -22.01 22.03
N THR A 408 18.32 -20.70 21.92
CA THR A 408 17.48 -19.76 21.16
C THR A 408 17.43 -20.11 19.68
N ILE A 409 18.57 -20.43 19.05
CA ILE A 409 18.65 -20.84 17.64
C ILE A 409 17.78 -22.08 17.40
N GLN A 410 17.86 -23.06 18.29
CA GLN A 410 17.05 -24.28 18.18
C GLN A 410 15.55 -23.97 18.32
N GLN A 411 15.18 -23.19 19.32
CA GLN A 411 13.80 -22.77 19.55
C GLN A 411 13.21 -22.02 18.35
N LEU A 412 13.97 -21.08 17.78
CA LEU A 412 13.55 -20.35 16.58
C LEU A 412 13.48 -21.25 15.35
N SER A 413 14.40 -22.22 15.21
CA SER A 413 14.36 -23.19 14.09
C SER A 413 13.12 -24.08 14.15
N HIS A 414 12.69 -24.52 15.33
CA HIS A 414 11.42 -25.24 15.48
C HIS A 414 10.22 -24.38 15.11
N ILE A 415 10.22 -23.09 15.49
CA ILE A 415 9.15 -22.16 15.09
C ILE A 415 9.15 -21.98 13.57
N ILE A 416 10.32 -21.82 12.94
CA ILE A 416 10.44 -21.74 11.48
C ILE A 416 9.81 -22.98 10.84
N GLU A 417 10.19 -24.18 11.27
CA GLU A 417 9.62 -25.43 10.75
C GLU A 417 8.09 -25.47 10.86
N MET A 418 7.53 -25.14 12.02
CA MET A 418 6.08 -25.06 12.21
C MET A 418 5.43 -24.03 11.28
N THR A 419 6.02 -22.84 11.16
CA THR A 419 5.49 -21.77 10.30
C THR A 419 5.54 -22.13 8.82
N LEU A 420 6.63 -22.75 8.35
CA LEU A 420 6.76 -23.18 6.96
C LEU A 420 5.76 -24.28 6.61
N ILE A 421 5.52 -25.23 7.53
CA ILE A 421 4.51 -26.28 7.34
C ILE A 421 3.11 -25.67 7.26
N LEU A 422 2.75 -24.76 8.18
CA LEU A 422 1.46 -24.05 8.14
C LEU A 422 1.30 -23.24 6.84
N GLY A 423 2.33 -22.50 6.44
CA GLY A 423 2.35 -21.78 5.17
C GLY A 423 2.16 -22.71 3.98
N LEU A 424 2.84 -23.86 3.95
CA LEU A 424 2.72 -24.85 2.88
C LEU A 424 1.30 -25.44 2.80
N PHE A 425 0.67 -25.75 3.93
CA PHE A 425 -0.73 -26.19 3.96
C PHE A 425 -1.67 -25.14 3.37
N LEU A 426 -1.55 -23.88 3.83
CA LEU A 426 -2.38 -22.78 3.32
C LEU A 426 -2.13 -22.53 1.83
N LEU A 427 -0.87 -22.51 1.38
CA LEU A 427 -0.53 -22.34 -0.03
C LEU A 427 -1.12 -23.46 -0.89
N SER A 428 -1.05 -24.71 -0.41
CA SER A 428 -1.60 -25.87 -1.12
C SER A 428 -3.11 -25.75 -1.26
N ILE A 429 -3.84 -25.53 -0.14
CA ILE A 429 -5.30 -25.33 -0.15
C ILE A 429 -5.66 -24.14 -1.04
N GLY A 430 -4.96 -23.01 -0.88
CA GLY A 430 -5.15 -21.81 -1.70
C GLY A 430 -4.98 -22.11 -3.19
N THR A 431 -3.95 -22.85 -3.59
CA THR A 431 -3.71 -23.21 -4.99
C THR A 431 -4.87 -24.06 -5.56
N PHE A 432 -5.40 -25.03 -4.80
CA PHE A 432 -6.57 -25.79 -5.20
C PHE A 432 -7.83 -24.92 -5.32
N LEU A 433 -8.10 -24.05 -4.34
CA LEU A 433 -9.21 -23.10 -4.39
C LEU A 433 -9.10 -22.14 -5.58
N GLY A 434 -7.87 -21.77 -5.96
CA GLY A 434 -7.60 -20.95 -7.14
C GLY A 434 -8.00 -21.65 -8.42
N GLY A 435 -7.76 -22.96 -8.52
CA GLY A 435 -8.24 -23.75 -9.65
C GLY A 435 -9.77 -23.84 -9.75
N ILE A 436 -10.47 -23.92 -8.60
CA ILE A 436 -11.95 -23.89 -8.57
C ILE A 436 -12.45 -22.54 -9.10
N TRP A 437 -11.88 -21.43 -8.60
CA TRP A 437 -12.21 -20.09 -9.08
C TRP A 437 -11.89 -19.90 -10.58
N ALA A 438 -10.75 -20.41 -11.05
CA ALA A 438 -10.36 -20.35 -12.45
C ALA A 438 -11.37 -21.10 -13.34
N ASN A 439 -11.90 -22.24 -12.87
CA ASN A 439 -12.92 -22.97 -13.61
C ASN A 439 -14.24 -22.21 -13.69
N GLU A 440 -14.65 -21.56 -12.60
CA GLU A 440 -15.85 -20.71 -12.58
C GLU A 440 -15.70 -19.49 -13.49
N SER A 441 -14.52 -18.88 -13.52
CA SER A 441 -14.29 -17.61 -14.21
C SER A 441 -13.90 -17.77 -15.68
N TRP A 442 -13.15 -18.82 -16.01
CA TRP A 442 -12.54 -19.03 -17.32
C TRP A 442 -12.84 -20.40 -17.94
N GLY A 443 -13.66 -21.24 -17.29
CA GLY A 443 -14.07 -22.55 -17.80
C GLY A 443 -12.97 -23.63 -17.75
N ARG A 444 -11.88 -23.41 -17.01
CA ARG A 444 -10.79 -24.40 -16.82
C ARG A 444 -10.13 -24.30 -15.45
N TYR A 445 -9.73 -25.44 -14.88
CA TYR A 445 -9.07 -25.49 -13.55
C TYR A 445 -7.61 -25.01 -13.54
N TRP A 446 -6.90 -25.14 -14.66
CA TRP A 446 -5.49 -24.79 -14.76
C TRP A 446 -5.14 -24.44 -16.19
N GLY A 447 -4.18 -23.53 -16.34
CA GLY A 447 -3.89 -22.90 -17.60
C GLY A 447 -2.44 -22.57 -17.88
N TRP A 448 -1.52 -22.91 -16.98
CA TRP A 448 -0.09 -22.59 -17.06
C TRP A 448 0.19 -21.09 -17.21
N ASP A 449 -0.73 -20.26 -16.72
CA ASP A 449 -0.49 -18.82 -16.63
C ASP A 449 0.74 -18.58 -15.71
N PRO A 450 1.51 -17.49 -15.91
CA PRO A 450 2.63 -17.18 -15.04
C PRO A 450 2.31 -17.21 -13.53
N LYS A 451 1.11 -16.79 -13.09
CA LYS A 451 0.77 -16.85 -11.65
C LYS A 451 0.56 -18.28 -11.17
N GLU A 452 -0.16 -19.09 -11.93
CA GLU A 452 -0.40 -20.50 -11.64
C GLU A 452 0.93 -21.26 -11.59
N THR A 453 1.77 -21.05 -12.60
CA THR A 453 3.09 -21.70 -12.69
C THR A 453 3.99 -21.34 -11.52
N TRP A 454 4.07 -20.05 -11.15
CA TRP A 454 4.86 -19.62 -10.00
C TRP A 454 4.25 -20.02 -8.66
N ALA A 455 2.93 -20.18 -8.54
CA ALA A 455 2.31 -20.76 -7.34
C ALA A 455 2.75 -22.22 -7.15
N LEU A 456 2.79 -23.01 -8.23
CA LEU A 456 3.32 -24.38 -8.20
C LEU A 456 4.82 -24.42 -7.86
N VAL A 457 5.63 -23.55 -8.46
CA VAL A 457 7.07 -23.45 -8.14
C VAL A 457 7.27 -23.14 -6.65
N THR A 458 6.56 -22.16 -6.11
CA THR A 458 6.63 -21.81 -4.69
C THR A 458 6.20 -22.98 -3.80
N LEU A 459 5.16 -23.71 -4.16
CA LEU A 459 4.73 -24.93 -3.45
C LEU A 459 5.84 -25.99 -3.42
N LEU A 460 6.48 -26.26 -4.56
CA LEU A 460 7.57 -27.23 -4.65
C LEU A 460 8.81 -26.80 -3.87
N VAL A 461 9.17 -25.51 -3.92
CA VAL A 461 10.29 -24.95 -3.15
C VAL A 461 10.06 -25.15 -1.65
N TYR A 462 8.89 -24.78 -1.11
CA TYR A 462 8.62 -24.93 0.32
C TYR A 462 8.41 -26.39 0.73
N ALA A 463 7.84 -27.22 -0.14
CA ALA A 463 7.79 -28.66 0.08
C ALA A 463 9.21 -29.24 0.21
N PHE A 464 10.14 -28.87 -0.67
CA PHE A 464 11.54 -29.28 -0.57
C PHE A 464 12.17 -28.82 0.74
N VAL A 465 12.05 -27.53 1.10
CA VAL A 465 12.63 -26.97 2.33
C VAL A 465 12.14 -27.71 3.58
N ALA A 466 10.84 -28.02 3.66
CA ALA A 466 10.26 -28.77 4.77
C ALA A 466 10.77 -30.23 4.85
N HIS A 467 11.17 -30.82 3.72
CA HIS A 467 11.63 -32.22 3.65
C HIS A 467 13.16 -32.38 3.66
N MET A 468 13.96 -31.30 3.57
CA MET A 468 15.43 -31.39 3.60
C MET A 468 15.98 -32.16 4.80
N ARG A 469 15.26 -32.19 5.93
CA ARG A 469 15.62 -32.93 7.14
C ARG A 469 15.81 -34.45 6.92
N PHE A 470 15.21 -35.00 5.87
CA PHE A 470 15.34 -36.41 5.51
C PHE A 470 16.59 -36.71 4.67
N VAL A 471 17.26 -35.68 4.15
CA VAL A 471 18.49 -35.82 3.37
C VAL A 471 19.69 -35.62 4.31
N PRO A 472 20.54 -36.64 4.55
CA PRO A 472 21.65 -36.55 5.50
C PRO A 472 22.59 -35.35 5.27
N ALA A 473 22.88 -35.03 4.01
CA ALA A 473 23.74 -33.90 3.64
C ALA A 473 23.12 -32.52 3.92
N LEU A 474 21.79 -32.42 4.03
CA LEU A 474 21.07 -31.15 4.20
C LEU A 474 20.52 -30.96 5.63
N LYS A 475 20.69 -31.95 6.52
CA LYS A 475 20.13 -31.96 7.89
C LYS A 475 20.78 -30.96 8.86
N SER A 476 21.54 -29.99 8.38
CA SER A 476 22.19 -29.01 9.26
C SER A 476 21.26 -27.83 9.59
N MET A 477 21.33 -27.35 10.83
CA MET A 477 20.56 -26.18 11.28
C MET A 477 20.87 -24.93 10.45
N PHE A 478 22.14 -24.73 10.07
CA PHE A 478 22.53 -23.64 9.19
C PHE A 478 21.80 -23.73 7.83
N ILE A 479 21.86 -24.89 7.16
CA ILE A 479 21.26 -25.09 5.85
C ILE A 479 19.74 -24.89 5.92
N PHE A 480 19.07 -25.39 6.97
CA PHE A 480 17.64 -25.21 7.14
C PHE A 480 17.24 -23.72 7.28
N ASN A 481 17.93 -22.97 8.15
CA ASN A 481 17.65 -21.54 8.37
C ASN A 481 17.97 -20.69 7.13
N PHE A 482 19.06 -21.02 6.42
CA PHE A 482 19.41 -20.38 5.17
C PHE A 482 18.39 -20.69 4.07
N ALA A 483 17.95 -21.96 3.94
CA ALA A 483 16.94 -22.38 2.98
C ALA A 483 15.60 -21.68 3.23
N ALA A 484 15.18 -21.54 4.50
CA ALA A 484 13.99 -20.80 4.89
C ALA A 484 14.03 -19.31 4.49
N LEU A 485 15.22 -18.69 4.56
CA LEU A 485 15.43 -17.31 4.13
C LEU A 485 15.36 -17.18 2.61
N ILE A 486 16.12 -17.98 1.87
CA ILE A 486 16.20 -17.84 0.41
C ILE A 486 14.92 -18.28 -0.30
N SER A 487 14.16 -19.23 0.26
CA SER A 487 12.93 -19.72 -0.36
C SER A 487 11.86 -18.62 -0.47
N PHE A 488 11.93 -17.60 0.38
CA PHE A 488 11.01 -16.45 0.31
C PHE A 488 11.15 -15.64 -0.98
N SER A 489 12.29 -15.74 -1.68
CA SER A 489 12.43 -15.18 -3.03
C SER A 489 11.39 -15.74 -4.02
N SER A 490 10.96 -16.99 -3.86
CA SER A 490 9.90 -17.59 -4.69
C SER A 490 8.55 -16.90 -4.46
N VAL A 491 8.19 -16.59 -3.20
CA VAL A 491 6.98 -15.82 -2.86
C VAL A 491 7.05 -14.40 -3.44
N ILE A 492 8.20 -13.73 -3.33
CA ILE A 492 8.39 -12.39 -3.91
C ILE A 492 8.20 -12.45 -5.43
N MET A 493 8.71 -13.48 -6.09
CA MET A 493 8.52 -13.67 -7.53
C MET A 493 7.06 -13.97 -7.88
N THR A 494 6.37 -14.85 -7.15
CA THR A 494 4.93 -15.12 -7.38
C THR A 494 4.09 -13.86 -7.21
N TYR A 495 4.32 -13.08 -6.15
CA TYR A 495 3.50 -11.93 -5.81
C TYR A 495 3.86 -10.66 -6.58
N PHE A 496 5.13 -10.23 -6.56
CA PHE A 496 5.58 -9.02 -7.27
C PHE A 496 6.08 -9.34 -8.67
N GLY A 497 6.92 -10.38 -8.80
CA GLY A 497 7.54 -10.76 -10.06
C GLY A 497 6.54 -10.95 -11.19
N VAL A 498 5.54 -11.80 -10.98
CA VAL A 498 4.52 -12.08 -11.99
C VAL A 498 3.64 -10.86 -12.28
N ASN A 499 3.27 -10.08 -11.25
CA ASN A 499 2.37 -8.93 -11.44
C ASN A 499 3.02 -7.79 -12.24
N PHE A 500 4.32 -7.56 -12.08
CA PHE A 500 5.01 -6.41 -12.68
C PHE A 500 5.93 -6.75 -13.87
N TYR A 501 6.43 -7.98 -13.97
CA TYR A 501 7.43 -8.35 -14.99
C TYR A 501 6.96 -9.43 -15.96
N LEU A 502 5.84 -10.12 -15.69
CA LEU A 502 5.26 -11.13 -16.58
C LEU A 502 3.84 -10.74 -17.01
N SER A 503 3.43 -11.18 -18.19
CA SER A 503 2.09 -10.94 -18.72
C SER A 503 1.23 -12.19 -18.61
N GLY A 504 0.00 -12.07 -18.12
CA GLY A 504 -0.94 -13.18 -18.01
C GLY A 504 -2.38 -12.72 -17.76
N LEU A 505 -3.32 -13.67 -17.74
CA LEU A 505 -4.75 -13.42 -17.44
C LEU A 505 -4.96 -12.89 -16.02
N HIS A 506 -3.99 -13.11 -15.14
CA HIS A 506 -4.01 -12.60 -13.78
C HIS A 506 -3.31 -11.24 -13.60
N SER A 507 -2.83 -10.59 -14.68
CA SER A 507 -2.18 -9.27 -14.59
C SER A 507 -3.22 -8.15 -14.39
N TYR A 508 -4.10 -8.28 -13.39
CA TYR A 508 -5.11 -7.27 -13.04
C TYR A 508 -4.50 -5.98 -12.47
N GLY A 509 -3.24 -6.04 -12.04
CA GLY A 509 -2.44 -4.88 -11.60
C GLY A 509 -1.29 -4.56 -12.55
N LYS A 510 -1.45 -4.78 -13.86
CA LYS A 510 -0.40 -4.53 -14.87
C LYS A 510 -0.06 -3.04 -14.93
N GLY A 511 0.80 -2.58 -14.03
CA GLY A 511 1.56 -1.35 -14.17
C GLY A 511 2.79 -1.57 -15.06
N ASP A 512 3.39 -0.50 -15.56
CA ASP A 512 4.67 -0.58 -16.27
C ASP A 512 5.73 -1.31 -15.40
N PRO A 513 6.61 -2.14 -16.00
CA PRO A 513 7.64 -2.87 -15.28
C PRO A 513 8.46 -1.93 -14.40
N VAL A 514 8.40 -2.20 -13.09
CA VAL A 514 8.97 -1.30 -12.08
C VAL A 514 10.48 -1.50 -12.06
N PRO A 515 11.29 -0.44 -12.04
CA PRO A 515 12.72 -0.59 -11.81
C PRO A 515 12.97 -1.15 -10.41
N ILE A 516 13.74 -2.24 -10.32
CA ILE A 516 14.20 -2.82 -9.04
C ILE A 516 14.84 -1.70 -8.21
N PRO A 517 14.28 -1.34 -7.04
CA PRO A 517 14.85 -0.28 -6.21
C PRO A 517 16.28 -0.58 -5.78
N SER A 518 17.14 0.45 -5.71
CA SER A 518 18.55 0.30 -5.36
C SER A 518 18.76 -0.35 -3.99
N TRP A 519 17.85 -0.11 -3.04
CA TRP A 519 17.89 -0.71 -1.70
C TRP A 519 17.81 -2.24 -1.71
N ILE A 520 17.18 -2.85 -2.72
CA ILE A 520 17.11 -4.32 -2.83
C ILE A 520 18.51 -4.92 -3.00
N TYR A 521 19.39 -4.29 -3.79
CA TYR A 521 20.76 -4.78 -3.97
C TYR A 521 21.56 -4.71 -2.66
N TYR A 522 21.41 -3.63 -1.88
CA TYR A 522 22.02 -3.53 -0.56
C TYR A 522 21.47 -4.58 0.40
N THR A 523 20.15 -4.83 0.38
CA THR A 523 19.54 -5.91 1.18
C THR A 523 20.12 -7.28 0.81
N LEU A 524 20.18 -7.62 -0.49
CA LEU A 524 20.76 -8.89 -0.95
C LEU A 524 22.21 -9.06 -0.52
N PHE A 525 23.02 -8.00 -0.63
CA PHE A 525 24.40 -8.01 -0.16
C PHE A 525 24.48 -8.32 1.34
N VAL A 526 23.67 -7.65 2.17
CA VAL A 526 23.62 -7.88 3.61
C VAL A 526 23.20 -9.32 3.94
N LEU A 527 22.16 -9.85 3.27
CA LEU A 527 21.71 -11.22 3.48
C LEU A 527 22.81 -12.24 3.15
N LEU A 528 23.52 -12.05 2.04
CA LEU A 528 24.62 -12.94 1.63
C LEU A 528 25.81 -12.83 2.57
N ALA A 529 26.21 -11.62 2.96
CA ALA A 529 27.32 -11.37 3.87
C ALA A 529 27.06 -12.01 5.24
N VAL A 530 25.89 -11.79 5.83
CA VAL A 530 25.49 -12.41 7.10
C VAL A 530 25.47 -13.93 6.99
N SER A 531 24.90 -14.47 5.90
CA SER A 531 24.85 -15.93 5.68
C SER A 531 26.25 -16.55 5.61
N LEU A 532 27.17 -15.91 4.90
CA LEU A 532 28.57 -16.35 4.79
C LEU A 532 29.29 -16.28 6.15
N LEU A 533 29.16 -15.16 6.86
CA LEU A 533 29.79 -14.99 8.17
C LEU A 533 29.24 -15.98 9.20
N ALA A 534 27.93 -16.25 9.18
CA ALA A 534 27.30 -17.28 10.00
C ALA A 534 27.84 -18.67 9.68
N TYR A 535 28.00 -19.00 8.39
CA TYR A 535 28.57 -20.27 7.96
C TYR A 535 30.01 -20.47 8.45
N LEU A 536 30.86 -19.46 8.26
CA LEU A 536 32.26 -19.49 8.71
C LEU A 536 32.36 -19.67 10.22
N ASN A 537 31.51 -18.97 10.98
CA ASN A 537 31.49 -19.10 12.43
C ASN A 537 30.95 -20.47 12.88
N GLU A 538 29.92 -21.02 12.24
CA GLU A 538 29.43 -22.38 12.51
C GLU A 538 30.52 -23.43 12.29
N GLN A 539 31.29 -23.33 11.20
CA GLN A 539 32.42 -24.24 10.96
C GLN A 539 33.48 -24.12 12.06
N LYS A 540 33.82 -22.90 12.49
CA LYS A 540 34.77 -22.65 13.59
C LYS A 540 34.28 -23.27 14.90
N MET A 541 33.02 -23.08 15.26
CA MET A 541 32.42 -23.61 16.49
C MET A 541 32.30 -25.15 16.49
N LYS A 542 32.13 -25.76 15.32
CA LYS A 542 32.18 -27.22 15.15
C LYS A 542 33.58 -27.77 15.39
N LYS A 543 34.60 -27.17 14.75
CA LYS A 543 36.01 -27.56 14.93
C LYS A 543 36.46 -27.43 16.40
N ALA A 544 36.02 -26.38 17.10
CA ALA A 544 36.34 -26.18 18.52
C ALA A 544 35.68 -27.21 19.47
N ALA A 545 34.65 -27.94 19.01
CA ALA A 545 33.98 -28.97 19.81
C ALA A 545 34.43 -30.41 19.49
N SER A 546 35.21 -30.60 18.44
CA SER A 546 35.93 -31.85 18.19
C SER A 546 37.11 -31.92 19.15
N PRO A 547 37.36 -33.04 19.86
CA PRO A 547 38.53 -33.14 20.72
C PRO A 547 39.80 -32.91 19.89
N PRO A 548 40.83 -32.24 20.44
CA PRO A 548 42.10 -32.12 19.73
C PRO A 548 42.63 -33.53 19.47
N ASP A 549 42.99 -33.80 18.22
CA ASP A 549 43.65 -35.06 17.83
C ASP A 549 44.80 -35.30 18.81
N LYS A 550 44.62 -36.27 19.70
CA LYS A 550 45.75 -36.77 20.49
C LYS A 550 46.70 -37.38 19.45
N PRO A 551 47.96 -36.95 19.39
CA PRO A 551 48.92 -37.63 18.55
C PRO A 551 48.97 -39.09 19.01
N LEU A 552 48.82 -40.01 18.07
CA LEU A 552 49.10 -41.43 18.27
C LEU A 552 50.54 -41.53 18.78
N GLN A 553 50.71 -41.79 20.08
CA GLN A 553 51.96 -42.23 20.68
C GLN A 553 52.01 -43.74 20.66
#